data_AF-A0A8T7CYJ0-F1
#
_entry.id   AF-A0A8T7CYJ0-F1
#
_cell.length_a   1.000
_cell.length_b   1.000
_cell.length_c   1.000
_cell.angle_alpha   90.00
_cell.angle_beta   90.00
_cell.angle_gamma   90.00
#
_symmetry.space_group_name_H-M   'P 1'
#
loop_
_entity.id
_entity.type
_entity.pdbx_description
1 polymer ?
#
loop_
_entity_poly.entity_id
_entity_poly.type
_entity_poly.pdbx_seq_one_letter_code
_entity_poly.pdbx_strand_id
1 'polypeptide(L)' 'MSEYKFKLVADFEPAGDQPGAIRGLIDGIEAGLARQTLLGVTGSGKTYTMANIIESQQRP' A
#
# COMPACT_ATOMS: atom_id res chain seq x y z
N MET A 1 -18.98 -1.32 -12.10
CA MET A 1 -17.60 -1.39 -11.58
C MET A 1 -16.70 -1.51 -12.80
N SER A 2 -15.69 -0.65 -12.94
CA SER A 2 -14.77 -0.72 -14.08
C SER A 2 -14.05 -2.08 -14.09
N GLU A 3 -13.97 -2.74 -15.24
CA GLU A 3 -13.23 -4.00 -15.41
C GLU A 3 -11.70 -3.86 -15.23
N TYR A 4 -11.21 -2.63 -15.02
CA TYR A 4 -9.81 -2.33 -14.82
C TYR A 4 -9.43 -2.51 -13.34
N LYS A 5 -8.84 -3.66 -13.03
CA LYS A 5 -8.14 -3.89 -11.76
C LYS A 5 -6.75 -3.25 -11.82
N PHE A 6 -6.37 -2.55 -10.77
CA PHE A 6 -4.99 -2.10 -10.64
C PHE A 6 -4.11 -3.33 -10.44
N LYS A 7 -3.02 -3.45 -11.22
CA LYS A 7 -2.03 -4.52 -11.08
C LYS A 7 -0.65 -3.90 -10.98
N LEU A 8 0.01 -4.10 -9.86
CA LEU A 8 1.37 -3.69 -9.64
C LEU A 8 2.30 -4.64 -10.37
N VAL A 9 3.27 -4.07 -11.08
CA VAL A 9 4.35 -4.82 -11.72
C VAL A 9 5.66 -4.31 -11.14
N ALA A 10 6.41 -5.21 -10.53
CA ALA A 10 7.73 -4.94 -10.00
C ALA A 10 8.57 -6.21 -10.04
N ASP A 11 9.88 -6.06 -10.22
CA ASP A 11 10.84 -7.17 -10.26
C ASP A 11 11.32 -7.59 -8.86
N PHE A 12 10.69 -7.05 -7.82
CA PHE A 12 11.06 -7.26 -6.42
C PHE A 12 9.81 -7.25 -5.54
N GLU A 13 9.95 -7.87 -4.38
CA GLU A 13 8.91 -7.97 -3.34
C GLU A 13 9.12 -6.91 -2.25
N PRO A 14 8.08 -6.58 -1.46
CA PRO A 14 8.22 -5.71 -0.30
C PRO A 14 9.26 -6.25 0.69
N ALA A 15 10.16 -5.37 1.15
CA ALA A 15 11.26 -5.72 2.03
C ALA A 15 11.46 -4.71 3.16
N GLY A 16 12.26 -5.08 4.17
CA GLY A 16 12.48 -4.25 5.37
C GLY A 16 11.16 -4.00 6.11
N ASP A 17 10.87 -2.73 6.42
CA ASP A 17 9.64 -2.34 7.13
C ASP A 17 8.39 -2.26 6.23
N GLN A 18 8.56 -2.40 4.91
CA GLN A 18 7.45 -2.23 3.96
C GLN A 18 6.29 -3.21 4.21
N PRO A 19 6.50 -4.53 4.42
CA PRO A 19 5.40 -5.47 4.65
C PRO A 19 4.54 -5.08 5.86
N GLY A 20 5.18 -4.63 6.94
CA GLY A 20 4.49 -4.17 8.15
C GLY A 20 3.69 -2.89 7.90
N ALA A 21 4.28 -1.93 7.20
CA ALA A 21 3.61 -0.67 6.85
C ALA A 21 2.40 -0.89 5.92
N ILE A 22 2.54 -1.77 4.92
CA ILE A 22 1.45 -2.15 4.00
C ILE A 22 0.29 -2.74 4.79
N ARG A 23 0.58 -3.75 5.64
CA ARG A 23 -0.43 -4.42 6.46
C ARG A 23 -1.16 -3.45 7.38
N GLY A 24 -0.42 -2.65 8.15
CA GLY A 24 -1.02 -1.73 9.11
C GLY A 24 -1.92 -0.68 8.44
N LEU A 25 -1.54 -0.17 7.27
CA LEU A 25 -2.35 0.80 6.54
C LEU A 25 -3.60 0.16 5.93
N ILE A 26 -3.51 -1.07 5.43
CA ILE A 26 -4.67 -1.86 4.97
C ILE A 26 -5.64 -2.11 6.13
N ASP A 27 -5.14 -2.62 7.26
CA ASP A 27 -5.96 -2.89 8.45
C ASP A 27 -6.70 -1.62 8.89
N GLY A 28 -6.03 -0.45 8.86
CA GLY A 28 -6.66 0.83 9.16
C GLY A 28 -7.72 1.27 8.14
N ILE A 29 -7.53 0.95 6.86
CA ILE A 29 -8.55 1.22 5.81
C ILE A 29 -9.78 0.35 6.06
N GLU A 30 -9.59 -0.93 6.36
CA GLU A 30 -10.65 -1.89 6.64
C GLU A 30 -11.40 -1.57 7.94
N ALA A 31 -10.70 -1.04 8.94
CA ALA A 31 -11.27 -0.52 10.18
C ALA A 31 -12.04 0.81 10.01
N GLY A 32 -12.05 1.40 8.80
CA GLY A 32 -12.77 2.64 8.51
C GLY A 32 -12.09 3.91 9.03
N LEU A 33 -10.78 3.88 9.27
CA LEU A 33 -10.04 5.07 9.68
C LEU A 33 -10.07 6.13 8.58
N ALA A 34 -10.55 7.33 8.93
CA ALA A 34 -10.67 8.43 7.98
C ALA A 34 -9.31 9.01 7.54
N ARG A 35 -8.27 8.90 8.39
CA ARG A 35 -6.92 9.43 8.12
C ARG A 35 -5.86 8.50 8.70
N GLN A 36 -4.80 8.29 7.92
CA GLN A 36 -3.61 7.55 8.31
C GLN A 36 -2.37 8.24 7.73
N THR A 37 -1.18 7.97 8.27
CA THR A 37 0.07 8.58 7.81
C THR A 37 1.15 7.51 7.66
N LEU A 38 1.72 7.40 6.46
CA LEU A 38 2.90 6.58 6.21
C LEU A 38 4.17 7.37 6.55
N LEU A 39 4.73 7.15 7.74
CA LEU A 39 6.02 7.70 8.14
C LEU A 39 7.14 6.80 7.64
N GLY A 40 7.95 7.29 6.71
CA GLY A 40 9.10 6.55 6.19
C GLY A 40 10.26 7.47 5.87
N VAL A 41 11.48 6.99 6.15
CA VAL A 41 12.72 7.70 5.84
C VAL A 41 12.92 7.88 4.32
N THR A 42 13.86 8.73 3.92
CA THR A 42 14.23 8.88 2.50
C THR A 42 14.82 7.57 1.98
N GLY A 43 14.42 7.15 0.78
CA GLY A 43 14.91 5.91 0.16
C GLY A 43 14.21 4.62 0.62
N SER A 44 13.27 4.67 1.56
CA SER A 44 12.58 3.47 2.06
C SER A 44 11.55 2.83 1.11
N GLY A 45 11.33 3.42 -0.07
CA GLY A 45 10.39 2.89 -1.06
C GLY A 45 8.92 3.25 -0.83
N LYS A 46 8.60 4.40 -0.21
CA LYS A 46 7.21 4.83 0.09
C LYS A 46 6.25 4.74 -1.11
N THR A 47 6.69 5.06 -2.33
CA THR A 47 5.86 4.93 -3.53
C THR A 47 5.45 3.48 -3.79
N TYR A 48 6.39 2.55 -3.68
CA TYR A 48 6.13 1.13 -3.87
C TYR A 48 5.23 0.56 -2.77
N THR A 49 5.44 1.00 -1.52
CA THR A 49 4.53 0.71 -0.39
C THR A 49 3.10 1.14 -0.70
N MET A 50 2.90 2.38 -1.17
CA MET A 50 1.56 2.88 -1.52
C MET A 50 0.95 2.12 -2.70
N ALA A 51 1.75 1.76 -3.72
CA ALA A 51 1.25 1.01 -4.86
C ALA A 51 0.73 -0.39 -4.46
N ASN A 52 1.40 -1.07 -3.53
CA ASN A 52 0.92 -2.34 -2.97
C ASN A 52 -0.43 -2.17 -2.25
N ILE A 53 -0.60 -1.09 -1.49
CA ILE A 53 -1.86 -0.78 -0.81
C ILE A 53 -2.98 -0.53 -1.83
N ILE A 54 -2.69 0.24 -2.89
CA ILE A 54 -3.65 0.52 -3.98
C ILE A 54 -4.06 -0.78 -4.70
N GLU A 55 -3.10 -1.64 -5.02
CA GLU A 55 -3.38 -2.96 -5.60
C GLU A 55 -4.23 -3.84 -4.68
N SER A 56 -3.93 -3.86 -3.38
CA SER A 56 -4.72 -4.66 -2.43
C SER A 56 -6.17 -4.17 -2.33
N GLN A 57 -6.37 -2.84 -2.24
CA GLN A 57 -7.66 -2.27 -1.87
C GLN A 57 -8.63 -2.10 -3.05
N GLN A 58 -8.13 -1.99 -4.29
CA GLN A 58 -8.96 -1.86 -5.50
C GLN A 58 -10.08 -0.81 -5.36
N ARG A 59 -9.78 0.29 -4.66
CA ARG A 59 -10.70 1.41 -4.46
C ARG A 59 -10.53 2.43 -5.61
N PRO A 60 -11.63 3.00 -6.12
CA PRO A 60 -11.57 4.07 -7.12
C PRO A 60 -10.93 5.35 -6.59
#